data_AF-A0A4S0V8V6-F1
#
_entry.id   AF-A0A4S0V8V6-F1
#
_cell.length_a   1.000
_cell.length_b   1.000
_cell.length_c   1.000
_cell.angle_alpha   90.00
_cell.angle_beta   90.00
_cell.angle_gamma   90.00
#
_symmetry.space_group_name_H-M   'P 1'
#
loop_
_entity.id
_entity.type
_entity.pdbx_description
1 polymer ?
#
loop_
_entity_poly.entity_id
_entity_poly.type
_entity_poly.pdbx_seq_one_letter_code
_entity_poly.pdbx_strand_id
1 'polypeptide(L)'
;MAELSPLRRRMIEDMTIRNLSPATQRSYVHAVAKFSRHFGRSPDRLGLEDVRAFQVHLVSTGISWPALNQTVCALRFFYGV
;
A
#
# COMPACT_ATOMS: atom_id res chain seq x y z
N MET A 1 -6.66 -8.13 -20.90
CA MET A 1 -5.76 -7.47 -19.92
C MET A 1 -6.67 -6.80 -18.90
N ALA A 2 -6.55 -7.10 -17.60
CA ALA A 2 -7.39 -6.46 -16.60
C ALA A 2 -7.12 -4.95 -16.61
N GLU A 3 -8.15 -4.13 -16.81
CA GLU A 3 -7.99 -2.68 -16.79
C GLU A 3 -7.48 -2.23 -15.41
N LEU A 4 -6.50 -1.31 -15.45
CA LEU A 4 -5.94 -0.73 -14.24
C LEU A 4 -7.03 0.12 -13.56
N SER A 5 -7.36 -0.15 -12.30
CA SER A 5 -8.36 0.65 -11.58
C SER A 5 -7.94 2.13 -11.53
N PRO A 6 -8.89 3.08 -11.58
CA PRO A 6 -8.57 4.51 -11.49
C PRO A 6 -7.73 4.86 -10.27
N LEU A 7 -8.01 4.23 -9.13
CA LEU A 7 -7.26 4.41 -7.88
C LEU A 7 -5.80 3.97 -8.00
N ARG A 8 -5.55 2.83 -8.67
CA ARG A 8 -4.21 2.32 -8.91
C ARG A 8 -3.45 3.18 -9.90
N ARG A 9 -4.13 3.68 -10.95
CA ARG A 9 -3.56 4.63 -11.91
C ARG A 9 -3.09 5.90 -11.19
N ARG A 10 -3.97 6.48 -10.37
CA ARG A 10 -3.68 7.70 -9.61
C ARG A 10 -2.45 7.53 -8.72
N MET A 11 -2.37 6.43 -7.98
CA MET A 11 -1.22 6.14 -7.12
C MET A 11 0.09 6.07 -7.92
N ILE A 12 0.08 5.47 -9.11
CA ILE A 12 1.27 5.38 -9.99
C ILE A 12 1.66 6.76 -10.52
N GLU A 13 0.69 7.57 -10.93
CA GLU A 13 0.92 8.95 -11.38
C GLU A 13 1.53 9.80 -10.26
N ASP A 14 0.97 9.75 -9.05
CA ASP A 14 1.48 10.49 -7.90
C ASP A 14 2.92 10.06 -7.53
N MET A 15 3.24 8.77 -7.63
CA MET A 15 4.61 8.29 -7.39
C MET A 15 5.58 8.71 -8.50
N THR A 16 5.10 8.80 -9.74
CA THR A 16 5.87 9.25 -10.89
C THR A 16 6.20 10.74 -10.77
N ILE A 17 5.24 11.56 -10.31
CA ILE A 17 5.45 12.99 -10.01
C ILE A 17 6.57 13.16 -8.96
N ARG A 18 6.65 12.26 -7.97
CA ARG A 18 7.71 12.27 -6.94
C ARG A 18 9.01 11.60 -7.38
N ASN A 19 9.14 11.24 -8.67
CA ASN A 19 10.32 10.58 -9.24
C ASN A 19 10.71 9.27 -8.52
N LEU A 20 9.73 8.51 -8.02
CA LEU A 20 9.99 7.22 -7.39
C LEU A 20 10.33 6.16 -8.45
N SER A 21 11.36 5.36 -8.17
CA SER A 21 11.82 4.32 -9.09
C SER A 21 10.70 3.34 -9.47
N PRO A 22 10.73 2.73 -10.66
CA PRO A 22 9.75 1.71 -11.05
C PRO A 22 9.67 0.54 -10.07
N ALA A 23 10.78 0.19 -9.41
CA ALA A 23 10.80 -0.84 -8.37
C ALA A 23 10.00 -0.39 -7.13
N THR A 24 10.21 0.83 -6.66
CA THR A 24 9.45 1.43 -5.55
C THR A 24 7.96 1.49 -5.87
N GLN A 25 7.60 1.90 -7.09
CA GLN A 25 6.21 1.97 -7.53
C GLN A 25 5.52 0.60 -7.45
N ARG A 26 6.17 -0.45 -7.96
CA ARG A 26 5.65 -1.82 -7.89
C ARG A 26 5.50 -2.30 -6.44
N SER A 27 6.51 -2.06 -5.60
CA SER A 27 6.48 -2.40 -4.18
C SER A 27 5.32 -1.72 -3.45
N TYR A 28 5.10 -0.42 -3.69
CA TYR A 28 4.05 0.33 -3.01
C TYR A 28 2.66 -0.11 -3.45
N VAL A 29 2.45 -0.28 -4.76
CA VAL A 29 1.21 -0.82 -5.31
C VAL A 29 0.92 -2.22 -4.75
N HIS A 30 1.94 -3.07 -4.61
CA HIS A 30 1.79 -4.39 -4.03
C HIS A 30 1.38 -4.33 -2.56
N ALA A 31 2.00 -3.46 -1.77
CA ALA A 31 1.67 -3.27 -0.36
C ALA A 31 0.21 -2.81 -0.17
N VAL A 32 -0.25 -1.80 -0.94
CA VAL A 32 -1.64 -1.31 -0.88
C VAL A 32 -2.63 -2.39 -1.36
N ALA A 33 -2.28 -3.16 -2.39
CA ALA A 33 -3.11 -4.27 -2.85
C ALA A 33 -3.22 -5.39 -1.79
N LYS A 34 -2.13 -5.71 -1.09
CA LYS A 34 -2.12 -6.69 0.00
C LYS A 34 -3.00 -6.23 1.16
N PHE A 35 -2.92 -4.95 1.51
CA PHE A 35 -3.77 -4.33 2.52
C PHE A 35 -5.26 -4.39 2.15
N SER A 36 -5.62 -3.99 0.93
CA SER A 36 -7.00 -4.10 0.43
C SER A 36 -7.52 -5.54 0.45
N ARG A 37 -6.69 -6.51 0.03
CA ARG A 37 -7.04 -7.94 0.07
C ARG A 37 -7.25 -8.47 1.48
N HIS A 38 -6.50 -7.98 2.46
CA HIS A 38 -6.66 -8.41 3.87
C HIS A 38 -8.04 -8.07 4.41
N PHE A 39 -8.59 -6.90 4.06
CA PHE A 39 -9.91 -6.45 4.53
C PHE A 39 -11.06 -6.73 3.56
N GLY A 40 -10.79 -7.23 2.35
CA GLY A 40 -11.79 -7.44 1.31
C GLY A 40 -12.50 -6.14 0.87
N ARG A 41 -11.87 -4.98 1.13
CA ARG A 41 -12.44 -3.65 0.88
C ARG A 41 -11.46 -2.81 0.09
N SER A 42 -11.99 -1.89 -0.71
CA SER A 42 -11.18 -0.93 -1.46
C SER A 42 -10.38 -0.04 -0.49
N PRO A 43 -9.10 0.27 -0.75
CA PRO A 43 -8.26 0.96 0.22
C PRO A 43 -8.68 2.42 0.47
N ASP A 44 -9.46 3.04 -0.42
CA ASP A 44 -10.15 4.32 -0.21
C ASP A 44 -11.29 4.25 0.84
N ARG A 45 -11.74 3.04 1.21
CA ARG A 45 -12.76 2.80 2.25
C ARG A 45 -12.17 2.32 3.58
N LEU A 46 -10.84 2.30 3.69
CA LEU A 46 -10.10 1.87 4.86
C LEU A 46 -9.41 3.07 5.51
N GLY A 47 -9.22 3.03 6.82
CA GLY A 47 -8.68 4.14 7.61
C GLY A 47 -7.50 3.75 8.50
N LEU A 48 -7.14 4.67 9.40
CA LEU A 48 -5.99 4.52 10.29
C LEU A 48 -6.10 3.30 11.22
N GLU A 49 -7.31 2.97 11.68
CA GLU A 49 -7.52 1.79 12.52
C GLU A 49 -7.28 0.49 11.75
N ASP A 50 -7.70 0.41 10.49
CA ASP A 50 -7.40 -0.72 9.60
C ASP A 50 -5.89 -0.83 9.35
N VAL A 51 -5.21 0.31 9.16
CA VAL A 51 -3.74 0.35 9.01
C VAL A 51 -3.04 -0.20 10.25
N ARG A 52 -3.50 0.20 11.46
CA ARG A 52 -2.96 -0.31 12.72
C ARG A 52 -3.19 -1.82 12.85
N ALA A 53 -4.41 -2.28 12.60
CA ALA A 53 -4.76 -3.70 12.66
C ALA A 53 -3.91 -4.54 11.69
N PHE A 54 -3.70 -4.02 10.47
CA PHE A 54 -2.85 -4.68 9.47
C PHE A 54 -1.39 -4.74 9.89
N GLN A 55 -0.83 -3.67 10.47
CA GLN A 55 0.55 -3.69 10.98
C GLN A 55 0.73 -4.73 12.09
N VAL A 56 -0.23 -4.81 13.02
CA VAL A 56 -0.23 -5.84 14.09
C VAL A 56 -0.28 -7.24 13.47
N HIS A 57 -1.16 -7.47 12.50
CA HIS A 57 -1.24 -8.74 11.79
C HIS A 57 0.09 -9.10 11.12
N LEU A 58 0.71 -8.18 10.37
CA LEU A 58 1.98 -8.45 9.69
C LEU A 58 3.10 -8.83 10.68
N VAL A 59 3.20 -8.12 11.80
CA VAL A 59 4.17 -8.43 12.87
C VAL A 59 3.90 -9.82 13.46
N SER A 60 2.63 -10.15 13.75
CA SER A 60 2.25 -11.48 14.27
C SER A 60 2.59 -12.63 13.30
N THR A 61 2.62 -12.36 11.99
CA THR A 61 3.01 -13.35 10.97
C THR A 61 4.52 -13.47 10.75
N GLY A 62 5.34 -12.74 11.53
CA GLY A 62 6.80 -12.82 11.44
C GLY A 62 7.40 -12.08 10.25
N ILE A 63 6.75 -11.02 9.75
CA ILE A 63 7.33 -10.18 8.69
C ILE A 63 8.67 -9.59 9.14
N SER A 64 9.63 -9.47 8.22
CA SER A 64 10.88 -8.77 8.50
C SER A 64 10.66 -7.26 8.64
N TRP A 65 11.47 -6.61 9.47
CA TRP A 65 11.38 -5.16 9.67
C TRP A 65 11.47 -4.34 8.36
N PRO A 66 12.38 -4.63 7.40
CA PRO A 66 12.41 -3.89 6.15
C PRO A 66 11.12 -4.01 5.32
N ALA A 67 10.51 -5.20 5.30
CA ALA A 67 9.25 -5.42 4.58
C ALA A 67 8.06 -4.73 5.27
N LEU A 68 8.04 -4.71 6.60
CA LEU A 68 7.07 -3.91 7.36
C LEU A 68 7.24 -2.42 7.05
N ASN A 69 8.47 -1.90 7.13
CA ASN A 69 8.74 -0.49 6.86
C ASN A 69 8.33 -0.08 5.44
N GLN A 70 8.65 -0.89 4.43
CA GLN A 70 8.21 -0.64 3.05
C GLN A 70 6.68 -0.60 2.95
N THR A 71 5.97 -1.50 3.64
CA THR A 71 4.50 -1.51 3.66
C THR A 71 3.94 -0.26 4.33
N VAL A 72 4.51 0.15 5.46
CA VAL A 72 4.09 1.36 6.18
C VAL A 72 4.32 2.62 5.33
N CYS A 73 5.47 2.73 4.67
CA CYS A 73 5.75 3.87 3.78
C CYS A 73 4.79 3.91 2.57
N ALA A 74 4.43 2.75 2.02
CA ALA A 74 3.44 2.68 0.95
C ALA A 74 2.05 3.15 1.40
N LEU A 75 1.61 2.75 2.60
CA LEU A 75 0.33 3.18 3.16
C LEU A 75 0.33 4.67 3.51
N ARG A 76 1.41 5.18 4.09
CA ARG A 76 1.59 6.63 4.33
C ARG A 76 1.50 7.43 3.04
N PHE A 77 2.22 6.99 2.00
CA PHE A 77 2.15 7.61 0.68
C PHE A 77 0.72 7.62 0.14
N PHE A 78 0.02 6.48 0.22
CA PHE A 78 -1.34 6.33 -0.30
C PHE A 78 -2.36 7.24 0.43
N TYR A 79 -2.25 7.37 1.75
CA TYR A 79 -3.14 8.20 2.56
C TYR A 79 -2.70 9.66 2.69
N GLY A 80 -1.52 10.02 2.18
CA GLY A 80 -0.98 11.38 2.26
C GLY A 80 -0.57 11.81 3.68
N VAL A 81 -0.12 10.86 4.52
CA VAL A 81 0.31 11.08 5.92
C VAL A 81 1.84 11.09 6.05
#